data_AF-A0A2T6BTE3-F1
#
_entry.id   AF-A0A2T6BTE3-F1
#
_cell.length_a   1.000
_cell.length_b   1.000
_cell.length_c   1.000
_cell.angle_alpha   90.00
_cell.angle_beta   90.00
_cell.angle_gamma   90.00
#
_symmetry.space_group_name_H-M   'P 1'
#
loop_
_entity.id
_entity.type
_entity.pdbx_description
1 polymer ?
#
loop_
_entity_poly.entity_id
_entity_poly.type
_entity_poly.pdbx_seq_one_letter_code
_entity_poly.pdbx_strand_id
1 'polypeptide(L)' 'MMVPPDIGAFEERAAIAEYDGGLTRSDAEDVAARAQGFISAQYYWQWLADYVVNKAYPS' A
#
# COMPACT_ATOMS: atom_id res chain seq x y z
N MET A 1 7.37 -11.34 -14.02
CA MET A 1 6.85 -11.97 -12.78
C MET A 1 6.26 -10.84 -11.96
N MET A 2 4.95 -10.89 -11.67
CA MET A 2 4.31 -9.91 -10.79
C MET A 2 4.64 -10.28 -9.35
N VAL A 3 5.16 -9.32 -8.58
CA VAL A 3 5.47 -9.49 -7.15
C VAL A 3 4.29 -8.88 -6.38
N PRO A 4 3.70 -9.60 -5.41
CA PRO A 4 2.69 -9.00 -4.54
C PRO A 4 3.23 -7.75 -3.85
N PRO A 5 2.40 -6.74 -3.55
CA PRO A 5 2.79 -5.65 -2.68
C PRO A 5 3.32 -6.19 -1.35
N ASP A 6 4.36 -5.54 -0.85
CA ASP A 6 4.95 -5.85 0.45
C ASP A 6 4.19 -5.07 1.53
N ILE A 7 3.39 -5.77 2.33
CA ILE A 7 2.59 -5.12 3.39
C ILE A 7 3.45 -4.56 4.52
N GLY A 8 4.58 -5.20 4.84
CA GLY A 8 5.50 -4.70 5.86
C GLY A 8 6.15 -3.39 5.42
N ALA A 9 6.63 -3.33 4.18
CA ALA A 9 7.21 -2.11 3.62
C ALA A 9 6.18 -0.99 3.44
N PHE A 10 4.91 -1.33 3.20
CA PHE A 10 3.81 -0.37 3.19
C PHE A 10 3.59 0.22 4.59
N GLU A 11 3.41 -0.63 5.59
CA GLU A 11 3.13 -0.22 6.98
C GLU A 11 4.29 0.57 7.58
N GLU A 12 5.53 0.14 7.37
CA GLU A 12 6.72 0.86 7.83
C GLU A 12 6.80 2.26 7.21
N ARG A 13 6.60 2.37 5.89
CA ARG A 13 6.66 3.67 5.21
C ARG A 13 5.51 4.59 5.62
N ALA A 14 4.31 4.05 5.80
CA ALA A 14 3.17 4.82 6.30
C ALA A 14 3.45 5.32 7.73
N ALA A 15 3.99 4.46 8.61
CA ALA A 15 4.33 4.84 9.97
C ALA A 15 5.41 5.95 10.01
N ILE A 16 6.48 5.83 9.22
CA ILE A 16 7.51 6.89 9.12
C ILE A 16 6.90 8.19 8.59
N ALA A 17 6.07 8.11 7.54
CA ALA A 17 5.47 9.30 6.94
C ALA A 17 4.47 10.00 7.89
N GLU A 18 3.73 9.24 8.70
CA GLU A 18 2.81 9.77 9.72
C GLU A 18 3.57 10.39 10.90
N TYR A 19 4.44 9.61 11.55
CA TYR A 19 5.03 10.01 12.84
C TYR A 19 6.27 10.89 12.69
N ASP A 20 7.13 10.61 11.71
CA ASP A 20 8.35 11.38 11.48
C ASP A 20 8.14 12.48 10.43
N GLY A 21 7.27 12.22 9.45
CA GLY A 21 6.94 13.14 8.36
C GLY A 21 5.81 14.14 8.66
N GLY A 22 5.04 13.90 9.74
CA GLY A 22 3.93 14.77 10.14
C GLY A 22 2.73 14.76 9.19
N LEU A 23 2.63 13.76 8.31
CA LEU A 23 1.48 13.59 7.44
C LEU A 23 0.28 13.06 8.23
N THR A 24 -0.92 13.33 7.72
CA THR A 24 -2.08 12.57 8.17
C THR A 24 -1.90 11.10 7.78
N ARG A 25 -2.49 10.19 8.56
CA ARG A 25 -2.46 8.76 8.22
C ARG A 25 -2.88 8.48 6.77
N SER A 26 -3.91 9.17 6.27
CA SER A 26 -4.39 9.01 4.89
C SER A 26 -3.33 9.40 3.87
N ASP A 27 -2.64 10.52 4.07
CA ASP A 27 -1.59 10.98 3.15
C ASP A 27 -0.34 10.08 3.24
N ALA A 28 -0.03 9.59 4.44
CA ALA A 28 1.07 8.66 4.69
C ALA A 28 0.88 7.31 3.98
N GLU A 29 -0.33 6.75 4.07
CA GLU A 29 -0.72 5.53 3.35
C GLU A 29 -0.64 5.74 1.82
N ASP A 30 -1.01 6.92 1.31
CA ASP A 30 -0.86 7.27 -0.11
C ASP A 30 0.60 7.33 -0.56
N VAL A 31 1.49 7.89 0.26
CA VAL A 31 2.94 7.87 0.02
C VAL A 31 3.47 6.44 0.00
N ALA A 32 3.03 5.61 0.94
CA ALA A 32 3.43 4.21 1.02
C ALA A 32 2.97 3.40 -0.20
N ALA A 33 1.74 3.60 -0.66
CA ALA A 33 1.19 2.97 -1.85
C ALA A 33 1.96 3.36 -3.12
N ARG A 34 2.24 4.66 -3.29
CA ARG A 34 2.98 5.18 -4.45
C ARG A 34 4.41 4.64 -4.52
N ALA A 35 5.04 4.40 -3.38
CA ALA A 35 6.37 3.78 -3.33
C ALA A 35 6.38 2.34 -3.87
N GLN A 36 5.21 1.67 -3.92
CA GLN A 36 5.05 0.33 -4.50
C GLN A 36 4.43 0.36 -5.91
N GLY A 37 4.28 1.55 -6.51
CA GLY A 37 3.75 1.73 -7.87
C GLY A 37 2.23 1.83 -7.97
N PHE A 38 1.51 1.94 -6.85
CA PHE A 38 0.06 2.20 -6.86
C PHE A 38 -0.22 3.70 -6.97
N ILE A 39 -1.41 4.04 -7.47
CA ILE A 39 -1.83 5.44 -7.63
C ILE A 39 -2.17 6.07 -6.25
N SER A 40 -2.77 5.27 -5.37
CA SER A 40 -3.16 5.64 -4.00
C SER A 40 -3.30 4.40 -3.10
N ALA A 41 -3.43 4.63 -1.80
CA ALA A 41 -3.72 3.60 -0.80
C ALA A 41 -5.01 2.82 -1.11
N GLN A 42 -6.01 3.49 -1.68
CA GLN A 42 -7.25 2.83 -2.09
C GLN A 42 -7.01 1.73 -3.13
N TYR A 43 -6.17 1.99 -4.15
CA TYR A 43 -5.83 0.98 -5.15
C TYR A 43 -4.98 -0.15 -4.58
N TYR A 44 -4.10 0.17 -3.64
CA TYR A 44 -3.32 -0.83 -2.89
C TYR A 44 -4.24 -1.79 -2.13
N TRP A 45 -5.18 -1.26 -1.34
CA TRP A 45 -6.11 -2.07 -0.56
C TRP A 45 -7.10 -2.84 -1.43
N GLN A 46 -7.56 -2.27 -2.54
CA GLN A 46 -8.42 -2.98 -3.50
C GLN A 46 -7.68 -4.18 -4.09
N TRP A 47 -6.43 -4.00 -4.52
CA TRP A 47 -5.62 -5.09 -5.04
C TRP A 47 -5.44 -6.22 -4.00
N LEU A 48 -5.17 -5.87 -2.73
CA LEU A 48 -5.06 -6.85 -1.66
C LEU A 48 -6.37 -7.57 -1.38
N ALA A 49 -7.50 -6.86 -1.39
CA ALA A 49 -8.81 -7.46 -1.23
C ALA A 49 -9.09 -8.49 -2.33
N ASP A 50 -8.81 -8.12 -3.59
CA ASP A 50 -9.00 -9.01 -4.73
C ASP A 50 -8.07 -10.23 -4.67
N TYR A 51 -6.82 -10.04 -4.26
CA TYR A 51 -5.87 -11.13 -4.05
C TYR A 51 -6.33 -12.09 -2.94
N VAL A 52 -6.74 -11.58 -1.79
CA VAL A 52 -7.14 -12.41 -0.64
C VAL A 52 -8.41 -13.20 -0.94
N VAL A 53 -9.38 -12.59 -1.62
CA VAL A 53 -10.65 -13.24 -2.00
C VAL A 53 -10.42 -14.33 -3.04
N ASN A 54 -9.64 -14.03 -4.09
CA ASN A 54 -9.48 -14.93 -5.22
C ASN A 54 -8.29 -15.89 -5.09
N LYS A 55 -7.37 -15.63 -4.15
CA LYS A 55 -6.08 -16.31 -3.99
C LYS A 55 -5.27 -16.35 -5.30
N ALA A 56 -5.41 -15.29 -6.10
CA ALA A 56 -4.82 -15.15 -7.42
C ALA A 56 -4.43 -13.69 -7.67
N TYR A 57 -3.43 -13.45 -8.50
CA TYR A 57 -3.06 -12.09 -8.89
C TYR A 57 -4.21 -11.43 -9.65
N PRO A 58 -4.62 -10.20 -9.26
CA PRO A 58 -5.55 -9.40 -10.04
C PRO A 58 -5.02 -9.20 -11.47
N SER A 59 -5.92 -9.35 -12.44
CA SER A 59 -5.65 -9.21 -13.89
C SER A 59 -5.67 -7.77 -14.35
#